data_AF-A0A1G2WNY9-F1
#
_entry.id   AF-A0A1G2WNY9-F1
#
_cell.length_a   1.000
_cell.length_b   1.000
_cell.length_c   1.000
_cell.angle_alpha   90.00
_cell.angle_beta   90.00
_cell.angle_gamma   90.00
#
_symmetry.space_group_name_H-M   'P 1'
#
loop_
_entity.id
_entity.type
_entity.pdbx_description
1 polymer ?
#
loop_
_entity_poly.entity_id
_entity_poly.type
_entity_poly.pdbx_seq_one_letter_code
_entity_poly.pdbx_strand_id
1 'polypeptide(L)'
;MKNISYNLCTVAFVLIITTVCCAENESSKKDYEKLKRENERLKEEIKELKFGAEKLYKDAEFYYNNKEYEKAKKAINLLVRKHPTSSQAVLGKKLLSVVEEALKTQTEQESKDKKLSEALDDKSSMDIHTLPPIMADITTTYDEYEKITWYRSKLTPYYFLGTTGISVYFAVNDGNKVSNLRVSVQYYAKNWLFIKKYSFSTNGKIFNYIPLEVKRDHDSSIQEWSDEEVNKTTYEIIKAIINSKTTKIKFSGENYCDEKEIILTHKIAIKDVLDAYRKLGGSLSF
;
A
#
# COMPACT_ATOMS: atom_id res chain seq x y z
N MET A 1 -27.43 -31.91 81.14
CA MET A 1 -26.47 -30.82 80.81
C MET A 1 -25.72 -31.01 79.48
N LYS A 2 -25.34 -32.23 79.05
CA LYS A 2 -24.58 -32.45 77.79
C LYS A 2 -25.26 -32.02 76.47
N ASN A 3 -26.59 -32.11 76.35
CA ASN A 3 -27.30 -31.74 75.11
C ASN A 3 -27.41 -30.22 74.87
N ILE A 4 -27.38 -29.40 75.92
CA ILE A 4 -27.43 -27.94 75.78
C ILE A 4 -26.09 -27.42 75.26
N SER A 5 -24.98 -28.02 75.69
CA SER A 5 -23.62 -27.70 75.26
C SER A 5 -23.41 -27.98 73.77
N TYR A 6 -23.90 -29.13 73.28
CA TYR A 6 -23.80 -29.49 71.85
C TYR A 6 -24.62 -28.55 70.96
N ASN A 7 -25.84 -28.20 71.37
CA ASN A 7 -26.70 -27.28 70.62
C ASN A 7 -26.12 -25.86 70.56
N LEU A 8 -25.50 -25.38 71.65
CA LEU A 8 -24.85 -24.06 71.67
C LEU A 8 -23.63 -24.01 70.74
N CYS A 9 -22.82 -25.07 70.70
CA CYS A 9 -21.66 -25.16 69.81
C CYS A 9 -22.07 -25.24 68.34
N THR A 10 -23.13 -25.98 67.99
CA THR A 10 -23.61 -26.04 66.60
C THR A 10 -24.20 -24.71 66.13
N VAL A 11 -24.94 -24.00 66.97
CA VAL A 11 -25.49 -22.67 66.62
C VAL A 11 -24.36 -21.64 66.44
N ALA A 12 -23.35 -21.65 67.31
CA ALA A 12 -22.19 -20.78 67.18
C ALA A 12 -21.39 -21.07 65.89
N PHE A 13 -21.22 -22.35 65.53
CA PHE A 13 -20.49 -22.74 64.32
C PHE A 13 -21.22 -22.32 63.04
N VAL A 14 -22.55 -22.45 63.00
CA VAL A 14 -23.37 -21.98 61.86
C VAL A 14 -23.32 -20.45 61.74
N LEU A 15 -23.38 -19.71 62.87
CA LEU A 15 -23.25 -18.25 62.87
C LEU A 15 -21.88 -17.79 62.34
N ILE A 16 -20.79 -18.47 62.71
CA ILE A 16 -19.44 -18.15 62.23
C ILE A 16 -19.31 -18.43 60.73
N ILE A 17 -19.83 -19.56 60.23
CA ILE A 17 -19.81 -19.87 58.79
C ILE A 17 -20.63 -18.85 58.00
N THR A 18 -21.83 -18.49 58.46
CA THR A 18 -22.67 -17.50 57.76
C THR A 18 -22.05 -16.11 57.74
N THR A 19 -21.36 -15.70 58.81
CA THR A 19 -20.71 -14.37 58.87
C THR A 19 -19.45 -14.30 58.01
N VAL A 20 -18.65 -15.36 57.96
CA VAL A 20 -17.47 -15.44 57.07
C VAL A 20 -17.90 -15.49 55.59
N CYS A 21 -18.91 -16.30 55.23
CA CYS A 21 -19.42 -16.34 53.86
C CYS A 21 -20.05 -15.01 53.42
N CYS A 22 -20.72 -14.29 54.31
CA CYS A 22 -21.25 -12.97 53.99
C CYS A 22 -20.14 -11.93 53.76
N ALA A 23 -19.08 -11.94 54.59
CA ALA A 23 -17.97 -11.00 54.47
C ALA A 23 -17.14 -11.21 53.18
N GLU A 24 -16.88 -12.46 52.79
CA GLU A 24 -16.18 -12.77 51.53
C GLU A 24 -17.00 -12.35 50.30
N ASN A 25 -18.32 -12.56 50.33
CA ASN A 25 -19.22 -12.17 49.24
C ASN A 25 -19.31 -10.64 49.09
N GLU A 26 -19.24 -9.89 50.19
CA GLU A 26 -19.26 -8.43 50.21
C GLU A 26 -17.93 -7.82 49.73
N SER A 27 -16.80 -8.41 50.11
CA SER A 27 -15.47 -8.05 49.58
C SER A 27 -15.40 -8.29 48.07
N SER A 28 -15.85 -9.46 47.60
CA SER A 28 -15.81 -9.82 46.19
C SER A 28 -16.70 -8.91 45.34
N LYS A 29 -17.86 -8.50 45.88
CA LYS A 29 -18.76 -7.52 45.23
C LYS A 29 -18.13 -6.12 45.14
N LYS A 30 -17.39 -5.70 46.17
CA LYS A 30 -16.68 -4.41 46.18
C LYS A 30 -15.53 -4.38 45.16
N ASP A 31 -14.79 -5.47 45.05
CA ASP A 31 -13.71 -5.62 44.06
C ASP A 31 -14.26 -5.65 42.63
N TYR A 32 -15.38 -6.34 42.40
CA TYR A 32 -16.08 -6.31 41.11
C TYR A 32 -16.49 -4.89 40.71
N GLU A 33 -17.10 -4.13 41.62
CA GLU A 33 -17.50 -2.75 41.35
C GLU A 33 -16.30 -1.80 41.12
N LYS A 34 -15.16 -2.06 41.77
CA LYS A 34 -13.91 -1.32 41.54
C LYS A 34 -13.34 -1.63 40.15
N LEU A 35 -13.25 -2.92 39.79
CA LEU A 35 -12.74 -3.36 38.50
C LEU A 35 -13.62 -2.90 37.33
N LYS A 36 -14.93 -2.85 37.54
CA LYS A 36 -15.90 -2.31 36.59
C LYS A 36 -15.69 -0.81 36.36
N ARG A 37 -15.53 -0.04 37.45
CA ARG A 37 -15.22 1.41 37.36
C ARG A 37 -13.91 1.67 36.62
N GLU A 38 -12.88 0.88 36.92
CA GLU A 38 -11.59 1.01 36.26
C GLU A 38 -11.64 0.65 34.78
N ASN A 39 -12.40 -0.39 34.41
CA ASN A 39 -12.65 -0.72 33.00
C ASN A 39 -13.38 0.41 32.25
N GLU A 40 -14.40 1.02 32.85
CA GLU A 40 -15.09 2.15 32.22
C GLU A 40 -14.16 3.36 32.06
N ARG A 41 -13.34 3.67 33.07
CA ARG A 41 -12.32 4.73 32.97
C ARG A 41 -11.31 4.46 31.85
N LEU A 42 -10.77 3.25 31.78
CA LEU A 42 -9.79 2.88 30.74
C LEU A 42 -10.40 2.92 29.33
N LYS A 43 -11.69 2.56 29.18
CA LYS A 43 -12.41 2.71 27.91
C LYS A 43 -12.55 4.18 27.50
N GLU A 44 -12.79 5.08 28.45
CA GLU A 44 -12.83 6.53 28.21
C GLU A 44 -11.46 7.08 27.83
N GLU A 45 -10.39 6.69 28.52
CA GLU A 45 -9.01 7.10 28.21
C GLU A 45 -8.59 6.60 26.82
N ILE A 46 -8.89 5.34 26.46
CA ILE A 46 -8.62 4.80 25.11
C ILE A 46 -9.40 5.58 24.05
N LYS A 47 -10.64 5.97 24.35
CA LYS A 47 -11.47 6.74 23.43
C LYS A 47 -10.90 8.15 23.22
N GLU A 48 -10.42 8.81 24.27
CA GLU A 48 -9.70 10.09 24.17
C GLU A 48 -8.40 9.93 23.37
N LEU A 49 -7.58 8.92 23.65
CA LEU A 49 -6.33 8.69 22.91
C LEU A 49 -6.57 8.38 21.42
N LYS A 50 -7.64 7.66 21.11
CA LYS A 50 -7.98 7.25 19.73
C LYS A 50 -8.72 8.32 18.94
N PHE A 51 -9.51 9.16 19.61
CA PHE A 51 -10.37 10.16 18.97
C PHE A 51 -10.11 11.58 19.42
N GLY A 52 -9.01 11.85 20.13
CA GLY A 52 -8.67 13.19 20.62
C GLY A 52 -8.54 14.18 19.46
N ALA A 53 -8.96 15.43 19.71
CA ALA A 53 -9.04 16.46 18.68
C ALA A 53 -7.70 16.70 17.96
N GLU A 54 -6.60 16.71 18.72
CA GLU A 54 -5.25 16.88 18.16
C GLU A 54 -4.81 15.70 17.30
N LYS A 55 -5.10 14.47 17.74
CA LYS A 55 -4.73 13.27 17.00
C LYS A 55 -5.47 13.18 15.67
N LEU A 56 -6.79 13.42 15.69
CA LEU A 56 -7.61 13.40 14.48
C LEU A 56 -7.21 14.48 13.47
N TYR A 57 -6.78 15.65 13.96
CA TYR A 57 -6.27 16.72 13.10
C TYR A 57 -4.90 16.39 12.49
N LYS A 58 -3.96 15.86 13.27
CA LYS A 58 -2.66 15.39 12.75
C LYS A 58 -2.82 14.27 11.74
N ASP A 59 -3.77 13.36 11.96
CA ASP A 59 -4.08 12.31 11.00
C ASP A 59 -4.67 12.89 9.71
N ALA A 60 -5.53 13.90 9.80
CA ALA A 60 -6.06 14.61 8.64
C ALA A 60 -4.95 15.32 7.82
N GLU A 61 -4.02 16.02 8.48
CA GLU A 61 -2.86 16.64 7.83
C GLU A 61 -1.95 15.61 7.18
N PHE A 62 -1.69 14.50 7.88
CA PHE A 62 -0.91 13.39 7.35
C PHE A 62 -1.55 12.80 6.08
N TYR A 63 -2.86 12.53 6.09
CA TYR A 63 -3.56 12.01 4.91
C TYR A 63 -3.58 13.03 3.77
N TYR A 64 -3.77 14.31 4.07
CA TYR A 64 -3.74 15.37 3.05
C TYR A 64 -2.37 15.48 2.38
N ASN A 65 -1.29 15.50 3.16
CA ASN A 65 0.08 15.58 2.65
C ASN A 65 0.48 14.35 1.81
N ASN A 66 -0.11 13.19 2.11
CA ASN A 66 0.05 11.96 1.32
C ASN A 66 -0.94 11.84 0.14
N LYS A 67 -1.71 12.90 -0.18
CA LYS A 67 -2.72 12.93 -1.24
C LYS A 67 -3.86 11.90 -1.07
N GLU A 68 -4.07 11.40 0.14
CA GLU A 68 -5.17 10.49 0.47
C GLU A 68 -6.43 11.29 0.86
N TYR A 69 -6.94 12.09 -0.07
CA TYR A 69 -7.94 13.13 0.21
C TYR A 69 -9.26 12.62 0.81
N GLU A 70 -9.73 11.43 0.40
CA GLU A 70 -10.91 10.78 1.00
C GLU A 70 -10.69 10.39 2.48
N LYS A 71 -9.48 9.95 2.83
CA LYS A 71 -9.15 9.64 4.23
C LYS A 71 -9.02 10.92 5.04
N ALA A 72 -8.42 11.96 4.47
CA ALA A 72 -8.34 13.29 5.08
C ALA A 72 -9.75 13.83 5.38
N LYS A 73 -10.65 13.79 4.39
CA LYS A 73 -12.06 14.21 4.55
C LYS A 73 -12.77 13.44 5.65
N LYS A 74 -12.60 12.11 5.71
CA LYS A 74 -13.19 11.27 6.78
C LYS A 74 -12.64 11.62 8.16
N ALA A 75 -11.34 11.84 8.29
CA ALA A 75 -10.71 12.23 9.55
C ALA A 75 -11.21 13.61 10.03
N ILE A 76 -11.33 14.58 9.12
CA ILE A 76 -11.86 15.92 9.42
C ILE A 76 -13.33 15.86 9.82
N ASN A 77 -14.16 15.11 9.10
CA ASN A 77 -15.58 14.95 9.46
C ASN A 77 -15.74 14.26 10.82
N LEU A 78 -14.87 13.29 11.14
CA LEU A 78 -14.86 12.65 12.45
C LEU A 78 -14.45 13.64 13.56
N LEU A 79 -13.44 14.47 13.31
CA LEU A 79 -12.99 15.53 14.20
C LEU A 79 -14.10 16.54 14.47
N VAL A 80 -14.76 17.07 13.44
CA VAL A 80 -15.84 18.05 13.58
C VAL A 80 -17.05 17.46 14.30
N ARG A 81 -17.37 16.17 14.07
CA ARG A 81 -18.47 15.49 14.75
C ARG A 81 -18.19 15.23 16.23
N LYS A 82 -16.96 14.86 16.58
CA LYS A 82 -16.60 14.47 17.95
C LYS A 82 -16.14 15.64 18.80
N HIS A 83 -15.54 16.65 18.19
CA HIS A 83 -14.94 17.81 18.87
C HIS A 83 -15.31 19.14 18.17
N PRO A 84 -16.61 19.44 17.98
CA PRO A 84 -17.08 20.55 17.14
C PRO A 84 -16.58 21.94 17.57
N THR A 85 -16.28 22.12 18.86
CA THR A 85 -15.85 23.39 19.48
C THR A 85 -14.34 23.49 19.67
N SER A 86 -13.58 22.45 19.32
CA SER A 86 -12.11 22.46 19.46
C SER A 86 -11.45 23.38 18.43
N SER A 87 -10.27 23.93 18.78
CA SER A 87 -9.46 24.73 17.86
C SER A 87 -9.04 23.92 16.63
N GLN A 88 -8.77 22.63 16.82
CA GLN A 88 -8.45 21.69 15.76
C GLN A 88 -9.63 21.47 14.80
N ALA A 89 -10.86 21.46 15.29
CA ALA A 89 -12.03 21.37 14.39
C ALA A 89 -12.21 22.64 13.55
N VAL A 90 -11.84 23.81 14.05
CA VAL A 90 -11.82 25.05 13.26
C VAL A 90 -10.77 24.96 12.14
N LEU A 91 -9.55 24.52 12.48
CA LEU A 91 -8.48 24.28 11.48
C LEU A 91 -8.86 23.19 10.48
N GLY A 92 -9.47 22.10 10.96
CA GLY A 92 -9.95 21.00 10.13
C GLY A 92 -11.01 21.44 9.12
N LYS A 93 -11.95 22.31 9.50
CA LYS A 93 -12.93 22.89 8.56
C LYS A 93 -12.26 23.72 7.45
N LYS A 94 -11.18 24.44 7.78
CA LYS A 94 -10.38 25.18 6.78
C LYS A 94 -9.61 24.23 5.86
N LEU A 95 -9.07 23.13 6.39
CA LEU A 95 -8.44 22.09 5.57
C LEU A 95 -9.47 21.36 4.69
N LEU A 96 -10.71 21.21 5.16
CA LEU A 96 -11.79 20.54 4.43
C LEU A 96 -12.08 21.21 3.08
N SER A 97 -12.11 22.55 3.02
CA SER A 97 -12.36 23.25 1.75
C SER A 97 -11.24 22.98 0.73
N VAL A 98 -9.99 22.90 1.18
CA VAL A 98 -8.84 22.59 0.34
C VAL A 98 -8.86 21.12 -0.12
N VAL A 99 -9.24 20.21 0.77
CA VAL A 99 -9.42 18.78 0.47
C VAL A 99 -10.54 18.57 -0.55
N GLU A 100 -11.65 19.30 -0.44
CA GLU A 100 -12.78 19.20 -1.37
C GLU A 100 -12.47 19.76 -2.76
N GLU A 101 -11.70 20.84 -2.84
CA GLU A 101 -11.20 21.36 -4.11
C GLU A 101 -10.23 20.38 -4.79
N ALA A 102 -9.33 19.76 -4.02
CA ALA A 102 -8.44 18.72 -4.51
C ALA A 102 -9.20 17.47 -5.00
N LEU A 103 -10.24 17.04 -4.28
CA LEU A 103 -11.11 15.93 -4.68
C LEU A 103 -11.87 16.23 -5.97
N LYS A 104 -12.41 17.45 -6.11
CA LYS A 104 -13.12 17.88 -7.31
C LYS A 104 -12.21 17.79 -8.54
N THR A 105 -10.99 18.29 -8.41
CA THR A 105 -9.94 18.23 -9.46
C THR A 105 -9.60 16.79 -9.81
N GLN A 106 -9.49 15.89 -8.82
CA GLN A 106 -9.22 14.46 -9.04
C GLN A 106 -10.38 13.77 -9.79
N THR A 107 -11.64 14.03 -9.42
CA THR A 107 -12.81 13.46 -10.10
C THR A 107 -13.05 13.99 -11.52
N GLU A 108 -12.67 15.24 -11.80
CA GLU A 108 -12.70 15.81 -13.16
C GLU A 108 -11.65 15.16 -14.08
N GLN A 109 -10.52 14.72 -13.52
CA GLN A 109 -9.52 13.90 -14.21
C GLN A 109 -10.07 12.49 -14.48
N GLU A 110 -10.59 11.81 -13.46
CA GLU A 110 -11.10 10.43 -13.55
C GLU A 110 -12.35 10.29 -14.44
N SER A 111 -13.20 11.33 -14.52
CA SER A 111 -14.37 11.33 -15.42
C SER A 111 -14.02 11.52 -16.90
N LYS A 112 -12.87 12.16 -17.21
CA LYS A 112 -12.31 12.17 -18.57
C LYS A 112 -11.74 10.81 -18.95
N ASP A 113 -11.10 10.13 -18.01
CA ASP A 113 -10.56 8.78 -18.21
C ASP A 113 -11.67 7.73 -18.36
N LYS A 114 -12.79 7.88 -17.64
CA LYS A 114 -13.94 6.97 -17.75
C LYS A 114 -14.74 7.14 -19.05
N LYS A 115 -14.96 8.37 -19.53
CA LYS A 115 -15.59 8.61 -20.84
C LYS A 115 -14.73 8.10 -22.00
N LEU A 116 -13.42 8.05 -21.83
CA LEU A 116 -12.51 7.43 -22.78
C LEU A 116 -12.62 5.90 -22.76
N SER A 117 -12.92 5.28 -21.61
CA SER A 117 -13.08 3.82 -21.49
C SER A 117 -14.36 3.26 -22.13
N GLU A 118 -15.47 4.00 -22.14
CA GLU A 118 -16.76 3.56 -22.69
C GLU A 118 -16.86 3.74 -24.22
N ALA A 119 -15.95 4.51 -24.84
CA ALA A 119 -15.88 4.69 -26.29
C ALA A 119 -14.99 3.65 -27.02
N LEU A 120 -14.39 2.70 -26.29
CA LEU A 120 -13.36 1.77 -26.78
C LEU A 120 -13.86 0.35 -27.12
N ASP A 121 -15.16 0.06 -26.93
CA ASP A 121 -15.73 -1.26 -27.28
C ASP A 121 -16.16 -1.36 -28.75
N ASP A 122 -16.25 -0.24 -29.48
CA ASP A 122 -16.72 -0.20 -30.87
C ASP A 122 -15.75 0.56 -31.79
N LYS A 123 -14.59 -0.05 -32.08
CA LYS A 123 -13.90 0.01 -33.39
C LYS A 123 -12.57 -0.73 -33.36
N SER A 124 -12.64 -2.00 -33.76
CA SER A 124 -11.54 -2.66 -34.46
C SER A 124 -11.25 -1.89 -35.76
N SER A 125 -9.98 -1.78 -36.11
CA SER A 125 -9.38 -1.03 -37.23
C SER A 125 -9.26 0.49 -37.05
N MET A 126 -8.08 0.94 -36.60
CA MET A 126 -7.64 2.32 -36.81
C MET A 126 -6.11 2.38 -36.87
N ASP A 127 -5.61 3.06 -37.89
CA ASP A 127 -4.19 3.21 -38.25
C ASP A 127 -3.28 3.61 -37.08
N ILE A 128 -2.07 3.02 -37.08
CA ILE A 128 -0.99 3.14 -36.08
C ILE A 128 -0.47 4.59 -35.91
N HIS A 129 -0.94 5.55 -36.71
CA HIS A 129 -0.42 6.92 -36.75
C HIS A 129 -1.27 7.97 -36.01
N THR A 130 -2.25 7.60 -35.17
CA THR A 130 -2.96 8.60 -34.35
C THR A 130 -3.29 8.09 -32.93
N LEU A 131 -2.32 8.18 -32.01
CA LEU A 131 -2.47 7.77 -30.60
C LEU A 131 -2.07 8.89 -29.61
N PRO A 132 -2.89 9.94 -29.38
CA PRO A 132 -2.37 11.11 -28.66
C PRO A 132 -2.48 11.10 -27.11
N PRO A 133 -3.40 10.37 -26.46
CA PRO A 133 -3.37 10.13 -25.01
C PRO A 133 -2.12 9.54 -24.36
N ILE A 134 -2.07 8.22 -24.58
CA ILE A 134 -1.36 7.22 -23.76
C ILE A 134 0.12 7.13 -24.17
N MET A 135 0.45 7.56 -25.39
CA MET A 135 1.83 7.58 -25.88
C MET A 135 2.59 8.86 -25.48
N ALA A 136 1.93 9.86 -24.90
CA ALA A 136 2.58 11.10 -24.51
C ALA A 136 3.73 10.85 -23.52
N ASP A 137 3.59 9.85 -22.65
CA ASP A 137 4.59 9.46 -21.65
C ASP A 137 5.38 8.20 -22.04
N ILE A 138 5.34 7.80 -23.31
CA ILE A 138 6.13 6.69 -23.86
C ILE A 138 7.26 7.26 -24.73
N THR A 139 8.47 6.74 -24.57
CA THR A 139 9.59 6.92 -25.48
C THR A 139 9.74 5.70 -26.37
N THR A 140 10.19 5.95 -27.60
CA THR A 140 10.58 4.91 -28.54
C THR A 140 12.06 5.00 -28.85
N THR A 141 12.71 3.86 -29.05
CA THR A 141 14.10 3.78 -29.51
C THR A 141 14.19 2.69 -30.55
N TYR A 142 14.57 3.06 -31.78
CA TYR A 142 14.73 2.12 -32.87
C TYR A 142 16.13 1.49 -32.83
N ASP A 143 16.18 0.18 -32.92
CA ASP A 143 17.39 -0.62 -33.06
C ASP A 143 17.50 -1.08 -34.51
N GLU A 144 18.46 -0.52 -35.24
CA GLU A 144 18.67 -0.79 -36.67
C GLU A 144 19.24 -2.19 -36.95
N TYR A 145 19.92 -2.80 -35.98
CA TYR A 145 20.53 -4.13 -36.13
C TYR A 145 19.46 -5.21 -35.96
N GLU A 146 18.63 -5.07 -34.93
CA GLU A 146 17.56 -6.01 -34.62
C GLU A 146 16.24 -5.71 -35.36
N LYS A 147 16.14 -4.53 -35.99
CA LYS A 147 14.93 -4.04 -36.69
C LYS A 147 13.69 -4.05 -35.79
N ILE A 148 13.89 -3.51 -34.59
CA ILE A 148 12.86 -3.39 -33.56
C ILE A 148 12.82 -1.98 -32.99
N THR A 149 11.62 -1.53 -32.66
CA THR A 149 11.40 -0.32 -31.88
C THR A 149 11.05 -0.71 -30.45
N TRP A 150 11.88 -0.29 -29.50
CA TRP A 150 11.62 -0.45 -28.07
C TRP A 150 10.72 0.66 -27.55
N TYR A 151 9.67 0.29 -26.82
CA TYR A 151 8.71 1.19 -26.17
C TYR A 151 8.93 1.17 -24.66
N ARG A 152 9.24 2.32 -24.07
CA ARG A 152 9.54 2.51 -22.64
C ARG A 152 8.76 3.71 -22.11
N SER A 153 8.52 3.81 -20.80
CA SER A 153 7.95 5.04 -20.22
C SER A 153 9.02 6.13 -20.08
N LYS A 154 8.70 7.39 -20.40
CA LYS A 154 9.52 8.59 -20.11
C LYS A 154 9.85 8.73 -18.63
N LEU A 155 9.00 8.19 -17.77
CA LEU A 155 9.14 8.24 -16.31
C LEU A 155 10.17 7.23 -15.78
N THR A 156 10.63 6.30 -16.62
CA THR A 156 11.71 5.36 -16.35
C THR A 156 12.77 5.52 -17.44
N PRO A 157 13.89 6.21 -17.18
CA PRO A 157 14.91 6.44 -18.20
C PRO A 157 15.43 5.10 -18.79
N TYR A 158 16.00 5.20 -20.00
CA TYR A 158 16.53 4.08 -20.81
C TYR A 158 17.55 3.21 -20.04
N TYR A 159 18.12 3.77 -18.96
CA TYR A 159 18.78 3.09 -17.86
C TYR A 159 18.17 3.65 -16.56
N PHE A 160 17.98 2.84 -15.51
CA PHE A 160 17.65 3.41 -14.19
C PHE A 160 18.86 4.25 -13.74
N LEU A 161 18.91 5.53 -14.11
CA LEU A 161 20.03 6.44 -13.90
C LEU A 161 20.29 6.61 -12.39
N GLY A 162 21.12 5.73 -11.84
CA GLY A 162 21.48 5.74 -10.43
C GLY A 162 20.34 5.36 -9.47
N THR A 163 19.30 4.66 -9.94
CA THR A 163 18.15 4.33 -9.10
C THR A 163 17.93 2.83 -8.97
N THR A 164 17.37 2.44 -7.81
CA THR A 164 16.87 1.08 -7.56
C THR A 164 15.40 1.04 -7.95
N GLY A 165 14.96 0.05 -8.71
CA GLY A 165 13.59 0.02 -9.20
C GLY A 165 13.21 -1.19 -10.03
N ILE A 166 12.00 -1.10 -10.57
CA ILE A 166 11.41 -2.07 -11.50
C ILE A 166 10.81 -1.29 -12.68
N SER A 167 10.96 -1.82 -13.88
CA SER A 167 10.48 -1.23 -15.12
C SER A 167 9.96 -2.33 -16.05
N VAL A 168 9.04 -1.94 -16.92
CA VAL A 168 8.49 -2.80 -17.97
C VAL A 168 8.66 -2.08 -19.29
N TYR A 169 8.91 -2.82 -20.36
CA TYR A 169 9.08 -2.30 -21.72
C TYR A 169 8.80 -3.40 -22.74
N PHE A 170 8.59 -3.06 -24.01
CA PHE A 170 8.32 -4.05 -25.05
C PHE A 170 8.89 -3.65 -26.41
N ALA A 171 8.93 -4.59 -27.34
CA ALA A 171 9.39 -4.36 -28.71
C ALA A 171 8.24 -4.42 -29.72
N VAL A 172 8.35 -3.63 -30.77
CA VAL A 172 7.57 -3.75 -31.99
C VAL A 172 8.53 -3.91 -33.15
N ASN A 173 8.41 -4.96 -33.95
CA ASN A 173 9.25 -5.13 -35.13
C ASN A 173 8.72 -4.33 -36.34
N ASP A 174 9.51 -4.24 -37.41
CA ASP A 174 9.11 -3.56 -38.66
C ASP A 174 7.81 -4.07 -39.29
N GLY A 175 7.40 -5.30 -38.96
CA GLY A 175 6.11 -5.88 -39.36
C GLY A 175 4.92 -5.44 -38.48
N ASN A 176 5.09 -4.44 -37.62
CA ASN A 176 4.13 -3.98 -36.61
C ASN A 176 3.70 -5.08 -35.62
N LYS A 177 4.49 -6.15 -35.48
CA LYS A 177 4.21 -7.20 -34.50
C LYS A 177 4.74 -6.78 -33.14
N VAL A 178 3.80 -6.54 -32.21
CA VAL A 178 4.11 -6.32 -30.80
C VAL A 178 4.53 -7.63 -30.15
N SER A 179 5.67 -7.63 -29.48
CA SER A 179 6.22 -8.81 -28.81
C SER A 179 7.24 -8.43 -27.74
N ASN A 180 7.88 -9.43 -27.13
CA ASN A 180 9.01 -9.26 -26.22
C ASN A 180 8.69 -8.24 -25.11
N LEU A 181 7.59 -8.47 -24.39
CA LEU A 181 7.28 -7.71 -23.16
C LEU A 181 8.28 -8.15 -22.10
N ARG A 182 9.04 -7.20 -21.56
CA ARG A 182 10.15 -7.45 -20.63
C ARG A 182 9.94 -6.75 -19.31
N VAL A 183 10.48 -7.34 -18.26
CA VAL A 183 10.58 -6.76 -16.92
C VAL A 183 12.05 -6.67 -16.54
N SER A 184 12.45 -5.48 -16.08
CA SER A 184 13.78 -5.25 -15.54
C SER A 184 13.70 -4.82 -14.08
N VAL A 185 14.54 -5.42 -13.25
CA VAL A 185 14.69 -5.07 -11.83
C VAL A 185 16.14 -4.70 -11.60
N GLN A 186 16.39 -3.47 -11.16
CA GLN A 186 17.72 -2.95 -10.90
C GLN A 186 17.90 -2.59 -9.43
N TYR A 187 19.06 -2.95 -8.87
CA TYR A 187 19.60 -2.51 -7.61
C TYR A 187 20.81 -1.61 -7.86
N TYR A 188 20.73 -0.37 -7.40
CA TYR A 188 21.82 0.62 -7.49
C TYR A 188 22.21 1.05 -6.09
N ALA A 189 23.47 0.81 -5.71
CA ALA A 189 23.94 1.04 -4.35
C ALA A 189 25.46 1.22 -4.26
N LYS A 190 25.97 1.31 -3.03
CA LYS A 190 27.41 1.36 -2.75
C LYS A 190 28.03 -0.01 -2.47
N ASN A 191 27.23 -1.00 -2.09
CA ASN A 191 27.71 -2.32 -1.65
C ASN A 191 27.03 -3.43 -2.45
N TRP A 192 27.84 -4.39 -2.91
CA TRP A 192 27.34 -5.60 -3.56
C TRP A 192 26.52 -6.47 -2.62
N LEU A 193 25.39 -6.95 -3.13
CA LEU A 193 24.60 -8.00 -2.50
C LEU A 193 24.90 -9.37 -3.12
N PHE A 194 25.28 -9.41 -4.41
CA PHE A 194 25.32 -10.63 -5.21
C PHE A 194 23.92 -11.27 -5.25
N ILE A 195 22.96 -10.52 -5.80
CA ILE A 195 21.53 -10.80 -5.70
C ILE A 195 21.21 -12.19 -6.27
N LYS A 196 20.41 -12.94 -5.51
CA LYS A 196 19.88 -14.28 -5.87
C LYS A 196 18.36 -14.31 -5.94
N LYS A 197 17.67 -13.39 -5.24
CA LYS A 197 16.21 -13.39 -5.14
C LYS A 197 15.67 -11.99 -4.85
N TYR A 198 14.52 -11.69 -5.43
CA TYR A 198 13.68 -10.56 -5.07
C TYR A 198 12.45 -11.03 -4.29
N SER A 199 12.06 -10.28 -3.26
CA SER A 199 10.79 -10.50 -2.56
C SER A 199 9.97 -9.22 -2.55
N PHE A 200 8.80 -9.23 -3.17
CA PHE A 200 7.90 -8.10 -3.26
C PHE A 200 6.80 -8.22 -2.19
N SER A 201 6.74 -7.27 -1.26
CA SER A 201 5.64 -7.13 -0.31
C SER A 201 4.66 -6.08 -0.83
N THR A 202 3.48 -6.53 -1.27
CA THR A 202 2.39 -5.67 -1.77
C THR A 202 1.19 -5.79 -0.85
N ASN A 203 0.83 -4.71 -0.15
CA ASN A 203 -0.26 -4.72 0.84
C ASN A 203 -0.15 -5.89 1.87
N GLY A 204 1.06 -6.28 2.26
CA GLY A 204 1.31 -7.38 3.20
C GLY A 204 1.36 -8.78 2.60
N LYS A 205 1.03 -8.96 1.32
CA LYS A 205 1.24 -10.22 0.58
C LYS A 205 2.66 -10.26 0.01
N ILE A 206 3.38 -11.36 0.23
CA ILE A 206 4.75 -11.56 -0.27
C ILE A 206 4.73 -12.39 -1.54
N PHE A 207 5.42 -11.90 -2.57
CA PHE A 207 5.73 -12.61 -3.80
C PHE A 207 7.25 -12.80 -3.91
N ASN A 208 7.69 -14.01 -4.19
CA ASN A 208 9.11 -14.30 -4.41
C ASN A 208 9.38 -14.44 -5.90
N TYR A 209 10.49 -13.89 -6.36
CA TYR A 209 10.97 -14.00 -7.73
C TYR A 209 12.47 -14.30 -7.73
N ILE A 210 12.86 -15.37 -8.41
CA ILE A 210 14.25 -15.76 -8.61
C ILE A 210 14.56 -15.46 -10.09
N PRO A 211 15.39 -14.44 -10.37
CA PRO A 211 15.79 -14.17 -11.75
C PRO A 211 16.65 -15.30 -12.32
N LEU A 212 16.55 -15.52 -13.62
CA LEU A 212 17.41 -16.45 -14.35
C LEU A 212 18.88 -16.00 -14.29
N GLU A 213 19.11 -14.70 -14.44
CA GLU A 213 20.43 -14.09 -14.40
C GLU A 213 20.37 -12.73 -13.71
N VAL A 214 21.38 -12.43 -12.90
CA VAL A 214 21.66 -11.09 -12.40
C VAL A 214 22.99 -10.62 -12.97
N LYS A 215 22.91 -9.62 -13.85
CA LYS A 215 24.04 -8.90 -14.41
C LYS A 215 24.56 -7.90 -13.39
N ARG A 216 25.85 -7.59 -13.51
CA ARG A 216 26.57 -6.74 -12.56
C ARG A 216 27.50 -5.82 -13.32
N ASP A 217 27.56 -4.57 -12.89
CA ASP A 217 28.50 -3.58 -13.38
C ASP A 217 28.83 -2.55 -12.30
N HIS A 218 29.97 -1.88 -12.43
CA HIS A 218 30.33 -0.79 -11.55
C HIS A 218 31.03 0.33 -12.30
N ASP A 219 30.74 1.54 -11.86
CA ASP A 219 31.57 2.71 -12.15
C ASP A 219 31.86 3.40 -10.81
N SER A 220 31.24 4.55 -10.53
CA SER A 220 31.28 5.23 -9.22
C SER A 220 30.35 4.61 -8.15
N SER A 221 29.39 3.82 -8.59
CA SER A 221 28.49 3.02 -7.76
C SER A 221 28.27 1.67 -8.45
N ILE A 222 27.70 0.73 -7.71
CA ILE A 222 27.47 -0.62 -8.23
C ILE A 222 26.04 -0.76 -8.74
N GLN A 223 25.87 -1.59 -9.77
CA GLN A 223 24.57 -1.93 -10.34
C GLN A 223 24.45 -3.44 -10.43
N GLU A 224 23.35 -3.99 -9.90
CA GLU A 224 22.96 -5.38 -10.09
C GLU A 224 21.55 -5.40 -10.69
N TRP A 225 21.37 -5.99 -11.88
CA TRP A 225 20.07 -6.00 -12.53
C TRP A 225 19.74 -7.34 -13.19
N SER A 226 18.45 -7.64 -13.24
CA SER A 226 17.88 -8.69 -14.09
C SER A 226 17.04 -8.05 -15.19
N ASP A 227 16.96 -8.72 -16.32
CA ASP A 227 16.17 -8.29 -17.46
C ASP A 227 15.67 -9.52 -18.22
N GLU A 228 14.37 -9.79 -18.12
CA GLU A 228 13.77 -11.04 -18.58
C GLU A 228 12.41 -10.79 -19.26
N GLU A 229 12.00 -11.75 -20.10
CA GLU A 229 10.64 -11.72 -20.66
C GLU A 229 9.59 -11.92 -19.56
N VAL A 230 8.49 -11.19 -19.68
CA VAL A 230 7.34 -11.33 -18.79
C VAL A 230 6.70 -12.69 -19.04
N ASN A 231 6.50 -13.44 -17.96
CA ASN A 231 5.79 -14.71 -17.92
C ASN A 231 4.64 -14.61 -16.91
N LYS A 232 3.90 -15.71 -16.72
CA LYS A 232 2.75 -15.74 -15.81
C LYS A 232 3.09 -15.26 -14.39
N THR A 233 4.21 -15.72 -13.83
CA THR A 233 4.64 -15.37 -12.48
C THR A 233 4.99 -13.89 -12.38
N THR A 234 5.83 -13.37 -13.29
CA THR A 234 6.23 -11.96 -13.24
C THR A 234 5.06 -11.04 -13.57
N TYR A 235 4.13 -11.46 -14.43
CA TYR A 235 2.90 -10.71 -14.70
C TYR A 235 1.98 -10.62 -13.47
N GLU A 236 1.82 -11.69 -12.70
CA GLU A 236 1.07 -11.65 -11.44
C GLU A 236 1.71 -10.69 -10.42
N ILE A 237 3.04 -10.67 -10.33
CA ILE A 237 3.78 -9.74 -9.48
C ILE A 237 3.56 -8.30 -9.95
N ILE A 238 3.71 -8.03 -11.25
CA ILE A 238 3.50 -6.70 -11.84
C ILE A 238 2.09 -6.19 -11.53
N LYS A 239 1.06 -7.02 -11.73
CA LYS A 239 -0.32 -6.68 -11.37
C LYS A 239 -0.47 -6.36 -9.88
N ALA A 240 0.19 -7.11 -9.00
CA ALA A 240 0.14 -6.85 -7.57
C ALA A 240 0.82 -5.51 -7.22
N ILE A 241 1.91 -5.15 -7.90
CA ILE A 241 2.64 -3.89 -7.70
C ILE A 241 1.79 -2.68 -8.11
N ILE A 242 1.16 -2.72 -9.29
CA ILE A 242 0.33 -1.63 -9.82
C ILE A 242 -0.87 -1.37 -8.90
N ASN A 243 -1.52 -2.43 -8.41
CA ASN A 243 -2.74 -2.33 -7.60
C ASN A 243 -2.49 -2.11 -6.10
N SER A 244 -1.23 -2.07 -5.66
CA SER A 244 -0.91 -1.87 -4.25
C SER A 244 -0.82 -0.39 -3.89
N LYS A 245 -1.15 -0.06 -2.63
CA LYS A 245 -0.87 1.26 -2.08
C LYS A 245 0.63 1.44 -1.89
N THR A 246 1.24 0.50 -1.17
CA THR A 246 2.68 0.45 -0.93
C THR A 246 3.25 -0.88 -1.45
N THR A 247 4.43 -0.79 -2.05
CA THR A 247 5.21 -1.97 -2.44
C THR A 247 6.63 -1.81 -1.91
N LYS A 248 7.10 -2.80 -1.17
CA LYS A 248 8.52 -2.93 -0.83
C LYS A 248 9.13 -4.09 -1.61
N ILE A 249 10.34 -3.89 -2.10
CA ILE A 249 11.17 -4.95 -2.67
C ILE A 249 12.34 -5.22 -1.72
N LYS A 250 12.53 -6.48 -1.38
CA LYS A 250 13.71 -6.98 -0.70
C LYS A 250 14.63 -7.64 -1.71
N PHE A 251 15.85 -7.13 -1.83
CA PHE A 251 16.94 -7.72 -2.57
C PHE A 251 17.68 -8.67 -1.64
N SER A 252 17.62 -9.97 -1.91
CA SER A 252 18.33 -10.98 -1.12
C SER A 252 19.53 -11.48 -1.92
N GLY A 253 20.71 -11.12 -1.42
CA GLY A 253 22.01 -11.54 -1.91
C GLY A 253 22.50 -12.83 -1.29
N GLU A 254 23.78 -13.13 -1.52
CA GLU A 254 24.44 -14.30 -0.96
C GLU A 254 24.61 -14.19 0.56
N ASN A 255 25.09 -13.04 1.04
CA ASN A 255 25.37 -12.79 2.46
C ASN A 255 24.56 -11.62 3.04
N TYR A 256 23.98 -10.77 2.20
CA TYR A 256 23.36 -9.51 2.61
C TYR A 256 22.00 -9.32 1.97
N CYS A 257 21.17 -8.48 2.59
CA CYS A 257 19.91 -8.05 2.01
C CYS A 257 19.71 -6.54 2.18
N ASP A 258 18.98 -5.96 1.24
CA ASP A 258 18.54 -4.56 1.30
C ASP A 258 17.07 -4.47 0.91
N GLU A 259 16.36 -3.51 1.49
CA GLU A 259 14.95 -3.26 1.24
C GLU A 259 14.75 -1.86 0.71
N LYS A 260 13.96 -1.73 -0.36
CA LYS A 260 13.57 -0.45 -0.94
C LYS A 260 12.08 -0.39 -1.16
N GLU A 261 11.54 0.83 -1.15
CA GLU A 261 10.17 1.07 -1.57
C GLU A 261 10.12 1.34 -3.08
N ILE A 262 9.14 0.75 -3.76
CA ILE A 262 8.87 1.06 -5.17
C ILE A 262 8.02 2.32 -5.19
N ILE A 263 8.64 3.42 -5.63
CA ILE A 263 8.01 4.74 -5.71
C ILE A 263 6.83 4.75 -6.69
N LEU A 264 5.88 5.66 -6.46
CA LEU A 264 4.67 5.80 -7.27
C LEU A 264 4.97 5.99 -8.77
N THR A 265 6.01 6.75 -9.10
CA THR A 265 6.42 7.00 -10.49
C THR A 265 6.74 5.70 -11.26
N HIS A 266 7.38 4.72 -10.62
CA HIS A 266 7.63 3.42 -11.26
C HIS A 266 6.33 2.63 -11.47
N LYS A 267 5.37 2.71 -10.53
CA LYS A 267 4.07 2.04 -10.68
C LYS A 267 3.27 2.60 -11.86
N ILE A 268 3.27 3.94 -12.00
CA ILE A 268 2.63 4.65 -13.11
C ILE A 268 3.31 4.23 -14.43
N ALA A 269 4.64 4.31 -14.49
CA ALA A 269 5.42 3.93 -15.66
C ALA A 269 5.12 2.50 -16.14
N ILE A 270 5.05 1.54 -15.22
CA ILE A 270 4.71 0.15 -15.54
C ILE A 270 3.29 0.04 -16.10
N LYS A 271 2.32 0.72 -15.48
CA LYS A 271 0.93 0.72 -15.93
C LYS A 271 0.82 1.28 -17.36
N ASP A 272 1.44 2.42 -17.62
CA ASP A 272 1.37 3.08 -18.93
C ASP A 272 1.97 2.21 -20.04
N VAL A 273 3.09 1.54 -19.76
CA VAL A 273 3.69 0.60 -20.73
C VAL A 273 2.79 -0.60 -20.99
N LEU A 274 2.16 -1.18 -19.96
CA LEU A 274 1.22 -2.29 -20.16
C LEU A 274 -0.01 -1.86 -20.96
N ASP A 275 -0.53 -0.66 -20.70
CA ASP A 275 -1.66 -0.10 -21.44
C ASP A 275 -1.27 0.13 -22.92
N ALA A 276 -0.08 0.68 -23.17
CA ALA A 276 0.46 0.84 -24.53
C ALA A 276 0.67 -0.51 -25.25
N TYR A 277 1.25 -1.50 -24.57
CA TYR A 277 1.47 -2.84 -25.10
C TYR A 277 0.15 -3.48 -25.55
N ARG A 278 -0.89 -3.43 -24.70
CA ARG A 278 -2.23 -3.93 -25.05
C ARG A 278 -2.83 -3.17 -26.23
N LYS A 279 -2.73 -1.83 -26.22
CA LYS A 279 -3.32 -0.96 -27.24
C LYS A 279 -2.73 -1.21 -28.63
N LEU A 280 -1.45 -1.58 -28.70
CA LEU A 280 -0.79 -1.93 -29.94
C LEU A 280 -1.02 -3.39 -30.37
N GLY A 281 -1.77 -4.19 -29.61
CA GLY A 281 -2.12 -5.57 -29.95
C GLY A 281 -1.29 -6.65 -29.25
N GLY A 282 -0.50 -6.29 -28.24
CA GLY A 282 0.20 -7.24 -27.40
C GLY A 282 -0.74 -8.08 -26.54
N SER A 283 -0.46 -9.39 -26.42
CA SER A 283 -1.22 -10.30 -25.57
C SER A 283 -0.63 -10.42 -24.16
N LEU A 284 -1.50 -10.39 -23.15
CA LEU A 284 -1.18 -10.64 -21.73
C LEU A 284 -1.74 -11.99 -21.24
N SER A 285 -2.07 -12.90 -22.16
CA SER A 285 -2.45 -14.28 -21.85
C SER A 285 -1.17 -15.12 -21.63
N PHE A 286 -0.78 -15.28 -20.37
CA PHE A 286 0.37 -16.10 -19.95
C PHE A 286 -0.06 -17.40 -19.25
#